data_AF-A0A2R6GH38-F1
#
_entry.id   AF-A0A2R6GH38-F1
#
_cell.length_a   1.000
_cell.length_b   1.000
_cell.length_c   1.000
_cell.angle_alpha   90.00
_cell.angle_beta   90.00
_cell.angle_gamma   90.00
#
_symmetry.space_group_name_H-M   'P 1'
#
loop_
_entity.id
_entity.type
_entity.pdbx_description
1 polymer ?
#
loop_
_entity_poly.entity_id
_entity_poly.type
_entity_poly.pdbx_seq_one_letter_code
_entity_poly.pdbx_strand_id
1 'polypeptide(L)'
;MHYSQPIMARGDRRVADVIYDAYKLGNDREAWEQALERHDIDDEVFFRARDDSKQLPWGFIENSITSEHRESMWKGAQKRAFGSVSISGDD
;
A
#
# COMPACT_ATOMS: atom_id res chain seq x y z
N MET A 1 8.25 -9.79 -6.31
CA MET A 1 7.37 -8.76 -5.71
C MET A 1 8.16 -7.46 -5.67
N HIS A 2 7.64 -6.36 -6.23
CA HIS A 2 8.35 -5.09 -6.28
C HIS A 2 8.25 -4.39 -4.92
N TYR A 3 9.34 -4.36 -4.14
CA TYR A 3 9.40 -3.83 -2.77
C TYR A 3 8.95 -2.36 -2.68
N SER A 4 9.24 -1.56 -3.72
CA SER A 4 8.92 -0.13 -3.77
C SER A 4 7.46 0.21 -4.02
N GLN A 5 6.69 -0.69 -4.67
CA GLN A 5 5.30 -0.42 -5.06
C GLN A 5 4.35 -0.14 -3.87
N PRO A 6 4.32 -0.96 -2.79
CA PRO A 6 3.46 -0.68 -1.64
C PRO A 6 3.83 0.61 -0.89
N ILE A 7 5.11 0.96 -0.87
CA ILE A 7 5.62 2.20 -0.27
C ILE A 7 5.09 3.41 -1.05
N MET A 8 5.23 3.40 -2.38
CA MET A 8 4.73 4.46 -3.26
C MET A 8 3.20 4.56 -3.26
N ALA A 9 2.48 3.43 -3.19
CA ALA A 9 1.03 3.39 -3.23
C ALA A 9 0.35 4.09 -2.04
N ARG A 10 1.03 4.21 -0.88
CA ARG A 10 0.48 4.87 0.30
C ARG A 10 0.67 6.39 0.31
N GLY A 11 1.57 6.94 -0.49
CA GLY A 11 1.70 8.38 -0.71
C GLY A 11 2.03 9.21 0.55
N ASP A 12 2.99 8.79 1.37
CA ASP A 12 3.49 9.59 2.50
C ASP A 12 4.45 10.69 1.98
N ARG A 13 4.32 11.93 2.47
CA ARG A 13 5.18 13.06 2.10
C ARG A 13 6.67 12.81 2.35
N ARG A 14 7.00 11.97 3.34
CA ARG A 14 8.37 11.60 3.69
C ARG A 14 8.99 10.60 2.72
N VAL A 15 8.17 9.90 1.92
CA VAL A 15 8.64 8.93 0.93
C VAL A 15 9.39 9.60 -0.22
N ALA A 16 9.20 10.91 -0.47
CA ALA A 16 9.94 11.63 -1.50
C ALA A 16 11.47 11.56 -1.26
N ASP A 17 11.90 11.82 -0.03
CA ASP A 17 13.32 11.77 0.35
C ASP A 17 13.85 10.32 0.35
N VAL A 18 13.02 9.35 0.77
CA VAL A 18 13.33 7.92 0.69
C VAL A 18 13.57 7.46 -0.75
N ILE A 19 12.72 7.87 -1.70
CA ILE A 19 12.87 7.52 -3.12
C ILE A 19 14.20 8.06 -3.65
N TYR A 20 14.54 9.30 -3.29
CA TYR A 20 15.78 9.91 -3.72
C TYR A 20 17.00 9.19 -3.16
N ASP A 21 16.99 8.83 -1.88
CA ASP A 21 18.08 8.10 -1.24
C ASP A 21 18.21 6.66 -1.75
N ALA A 22 17.10 5.95 -1.91
CA ALA A 22 17.08 4.60 -2.48
C ALA A 22 17.62 4.61 -3.92
N TYR A 23 17.29 5.63 -4.72
CA TYR A 23 17.87 5.81 -6.05
C TYR A 23 19.38 6.03 -6.01
N LYS A 24 19.88 6.84 -5.07
CA LYS A 24 21.33 7.09 -4.89
C LYS A 24 22.10 5.85 -4.44
N LEU A 25 21.44 4.98 -3.68
CA LEU A 25 22.03 3.76 -3.11
C LEU A 25 22.03 2.57 -4.07
N GLY A 26 21.37 2.66 -5.23
CA GLY A 26 21.38 1.61 -6.26
C GLY A 26 20.01 1.03 -6.62
N ASN A 27 18.93 1.49 -5.97
CA ASN A 27 17.54 1.11 -6.23
C ASN A 27 17.26 -0.41 -6.17
N ASP A 28 17.98 -1.11 -5.29
CA ASP A 28 17.70 -2.49 -4.90
C ASP A 28 17.02 -2.56 -3.53
N ARG A 29 16.62 -3.76 -3.10
CA ARG A 29 15.90 -3.94 -1.84
C ARG A 29 16.65 -3.37 -0.64
N GLU A 30 17.96 -3.60 -0.58
CA GLU A 30 18.81 -3.17 0.53
C GLU A 30 18.91 -1.63 0.57
N ALA A 31 19.03 -1.00 -0.60
CA ALA A 31 18.96 0.45 -0.74
C ALA A 31 17.64 1.04 -0.21
N TRP A 32 16.51 0.37 -0.46
CA TRP A 32 15.21 0.81 0.05
C TRP A 32 15.08 0.61 1.57
N GLU A 33 15.53 -0.52 2.11
CA GLU A 33 15.55 -0.78 3.56
C GLU A 33 16.43 0.25 4.29
N GLN A 34 17.63 0.53 3.79
CA GLN A 34 18.53 1.56 4.34
C GLN A 34 17.94 2.97 4.23
N ALA A 35 17.26 3.30 3.12
CA ALA A 35 16.64 4.61 2.96
C ALA A 35 15.46 4.79 3.94
N LEU A 36 14.63 3.76 4.13
CA LEU A 36 13.53 3.79 5.10
C LEU A 36 14.04 3.96 6.54
N GLU A 37 15.08 3.23 6.92
CA GLU A 37 15.72 3.32 8.24
C GLU A 37 16.27 4.73 8.50
N ARG A 38 16.96 5.33 7.53
CA ARG A 38 17.50 6.70 7.64
C ARG A 38 16.44 7.77 7.89
N HIS A 39 15.25 7.57 7.34
CA HIS A 39 14.13 8.51 7.46
C HIS A 39 13.20 8.20 8.64
N ASP A 40 13.55 7.23 9.48
CA ASP A 40 12.74 6.76 10.62
C ASP A 40 11.31 6.39 10.20
N ILE A 41 11.21 5.66 9.08
CA ILE A 41 9.95 5.19 8.54
C ILE A 41 9.89 3.67 8.68
N ASP A 42 8.96 3.23 9.53
CA ASP A 42 8.60 1.83 9.70
C ASP A 42 7.99 1.27 8.39
N ASP A 43 8.64 0.24 7.86
CA ASP A 43 8.26 -0.41 6.61
C ASP A 43 6.96 -1.23 6.76
N GLU A 44 6.67 -1.76 7.95
CA GLU A 44 5.43 -2.50 8.22
C GLU A 44 4.18 -1.65 7.99
N VAL A 45 4.31 -0.33 8.16
CA VAL A 45 3.23 0.62 7.84
C VAL A 45 2.83 0.54 6.37
N PHE A 46 3.77 0.21 5.47
CA PHE A 46 3.56 0.05 4.04
C PHE A 46 3.17 -1.37 3.60
N PHE A 47 3.35 -2.38 4.44
CA PHE A 47 2.95 -3.74 4.10
C PHE A 47 1.69 -4.24 4.82
N ARG A 48 1.22 -3.55 5.87
CA ARG A 48 0.02 -4.00 6.60
C ARG A 48 -1.22 -4.07 5.72
N ALA A 49 -2.03 -5.12 5.93
CA ALA A 49 -3.38 -5.19 5.41
C ALA A 49 -4.23 -4.04 5.97
N ARG A 50 -5.13 -3.49 5.15
CA ARG A 50 -6.06 -2.45 5.61
C ARG A 50 -7.28 -3.12 6.23
N ASP A 51 -7.69 -2.63 7.39
CA ASP A 51 -8.94 -3.02 8.03
C ASP A 51 -10.12 -2.41 7.26
N ASP A 52 -10.98 -3.26 6.72
CA ASP A 52 -12.17 -2.87 5.94
C ASP A 52 -13.23 -2.16 6.77
N SER A 53 -13.19 -2.27 8.11
CA SER A 53 -14.11 -1.57 9.01
C SER A 53 -13.74 -0.09 9.20
N LYS A 54 -12.54 0.32 8.81
CA LYS A 54 -12.06 1.70 8.95
C LYS A 54 -12.35 2.51 7.69
N GLN A 55 -12.71 3.77 7.89
CA GLN A 55 -12.92 4.71 6.79
C GLN A 55 -11.70 4.70 5.84
N LEU A 56 -11.98 4.46 4.56
CA LEU A 56 -10.97 4.46 3.50
C LEU A 56 -10.28 5.82 3.46
N PRO A 57 -8.98 5.88 3.08
CA PRO A 57 -8.21 7.11 3.21
C PRO A 57 -8.72 8.16 2.23
N TRP A 58 -9.38 7.77 1.13
CA TRP A 58 -10.06 8.65 0.18
C TRP A 58 -11.53 8.90 0.55
N GLY A 59 -12.01 8.41 1.69
CA GLY A 59 -13.39 8.57 2.12
C GLY A 59 -13.77 10.01 2.46
N PHE A 60 -12.79 10.91 2.62
CA PHE A 60 -13.03 12.36 2.80
C PHE A 60 -13.26 13.09 1.48
N ILE A 61 -13.01 12.47 0.32
CA ILE A 61 -13.15 13.11 -0.98
C ILE A 61 -14.62 13.14 -1.36
N GLU A 62 -15.23 14.32 -1.30
CA GLU A 62 -16.56 14.54 -1.86
C GLU A 62 -16.48 14.40 -3.39
N ASN A 63 -17.23 13.44 -3.93
CA ASN A 63 -17.36 13.22 -5.36
C ASN A 63 -18.80 12.84 -5.69
N SER A 64 -19.14 12.84 -6.98
CA SER A 64 -20.48 12.50 -7.48
C SER A 64 -20.82 11.00 -7.41
N ILE A 65 -20.00 10.19 -6.75
CA ILE A 65 -20.19 8.74 -6.62
C ILE A 65 -20.67 8.45 -5.20
N THR A 66 -21.68 7.58 -5.07
CA THR A 66 -22.20 7.21 -3.74
C THR A 66 -21.18 6.37 -2.96
N SER A 67 -21.27 6.40 -1.63
CA SER A 67 -20.41 5.58 -0.77
C SER A 67 -20.55 4.08 -1.07
N GLU A 68 -21.77 3.59 -1.35
CA GLU A 68 -21.97 2.16 -1.66
C GLU A 68 -21.26 1.75 -2.95
N HIS A 69 -21.25 2.62 -3.97
CA HIS A 69 -20.54 2.33 -5.22
C HIS A 69 -19.02 2.24 -5.00
N ARG A 70 -18.44 3.10 -4.15
CA ARG A 70 -17.01 3.03 -3.83
C ARG A 70 -16.64 1.75 -3.09
N GLU A 71 -17.46 1.32 -2.14
CA GLU A 71 -17.27 0.06 -1.42
C GLU A 71 -17.40 -1.17 -2.34
N SER A 72 -18.39 -1.17 -3.24
CA SER A 72 -18.57 -2.24 -4.23
C SER A 72 -17.37 -2.35 -5.17
N MET A 73 -16.86 -1.21 -5.68
CA MET A 73 -15.67 -1.18 -6.52
C MET A 73 -14.41 -1.65 -5.78
N TRP A 74 -14.26 -1.26 -4.51
CA TRP A 74 -13.16 -1.70 -3.64
C TRP A 74 -13.17 -3.21 -3.45
N LYS A 75 -14.32 -3.80 -3.06
CA LYS A 75 -14.48 -5.26 -2.93
C LYS A 75 -14.18 -5.98 -4.24
N GLY A 76 -14.63 -5.43 -5.36
CA GLY A 76 -14.29 -5.95 -6.69
C GLY A 76 -12.79 -5.91 -7.00
N ALA A 77 -12.09 -4.85 -6.60
CA ALA A 77 -10.64 -4.71 -6.78
C ALA A 77 -9.86 -5.70 -5.91
N GLN A 78 -10.24 -5.87 -4.64
CA GLN A 78 -9.66 -6.89 -3.76
C GLN A 78 -9.87 -8.29 -4.35
N LYS A 79 -11.09 -8.61 -4.80
CA LYS A 79 -11.38 -9.90 -5.43
C LYS A 79 -10.53 -10.15 -6.68
N ARG A 80 -10.15 -9.12 -7.44
CA ARG A 80 -9.24 -9.27 -8.59
C ARG A 80 -7.77 -9.36 -8.18
N ALA A 81 -7.35 -8.65 -7.14
CA ALA A 81 -5.98 -8.66 -6.64
C ALA A 81 -5.62 -9.96 -5.91
N PHE A 82 -6.58 -10.53 -5.17
CA PHE A 82 -6.40 -11.74 -4.35
C PHE A 82 -7.13 -12.97 -4.92
N GLY A 83 -7.86 -12.81 -6.03
CA GLY A 83 -8.67 -13.85 -6.67
C GLY A 83 -7.87 -14.83 -7.51
N SER A 84 -6.93 -15.53 -6.87
CA SER A 84 -6.54 -16.90 -7.20
C SER A 84 -5.81 -17.55 -6.00
N VAL A 85 -6.28 -17.31 -4.78
CA VAL A 85 -5.94 -18.17 -3.65
C VAL A 85 -7.22 -18.88 -3.23
N SER A 86 -7.40 -20.08 -3.77
CA SER A 86 -8.25 -21.08 -3.15
C SER A 86 -7.63 -21.39 -1.80
N ILE A 87 -8.11 -20.76 -0.73
CA ILE A 87 -7.97 -21.34 0.60
C ILE A 87 -8.95 -22.50 0.59
N SER A 88 -8.48 -23.64 0.07
CA SER A 88 -9.02 -24.95 0.44
C SER A 88 -8.97 -24.98 1.95
N GLY A 89 -10.13 -25.06 2.59
CA GLY A 89 -10.18 -25.44 3.98
C GLY A 89 -9.58 -26.83 4.09
N ASP A 90 -8.56 -26.95 4.93
CA ASP A 90 -8.16 -28.22 5.52
C ASP A 90 -7.99 -27.97 7.02
N ASP A 91 -8.81 -28.74 7.76
CA ASP A 91 -8.85 -29.08 9.19
C ASP A 91 -9.32 -28.05 10.24
#